data_AF-A0ABD2M5T1-F1
#
_entry.id   AF-A0ABD2M5T1-F1
#
_cell.length_a   1.000
_cell.length_b   1.000
_cell.length_c   1.000
_cell.angle_alpha   90.00
_cell.angle_beta   90.00
_cell.angle_gamma   90.00
#
_symmetry.space_group_name_H-M   'P 1'
#
loop_
_entity.id
_entity.type
_entity.pdbx_description
1 polymer ?
#
loop_
_entity_poly.entity_id
_entity_poly.type
_entity_poly.pdbx_seq_one_letter_code
_entity_poly.pdbx_strand_id
1 'polypeptide(L)'
;MASRDGIGSDGCALIGNTPMVYLNKVSKGCAAKIAVKLEWLNPSGSVKDRIGVAMIDAAEKEGRIKPGISTIIEQTAGNTGIALASVAAIRGYRFIAVMSSSKTIERRTVLRALGAELVLTDPKLGFNGAVERTEQLARAIPNSFIPMQFCNEANPEIHYRTTGPEIWHQTQGKVDICVFGVGTGGTMTGVGRYLREKNPNITFYAGGECRAQWMPTRRCTASNPRHRHGHSARRVGHAHVQKRRRNCASSLGRRNCNGTTDGGGGGPFVWQGWDSSLDAKDVLGIWLSSLEIKNVLGCQGRPWK
;
A
#
# COMPACT_ATOMS: atom_id res chain seq x y z
N MET A 1 9.41 6.83 14.01
CA MET A 1 7.93 6.95 13.95
C MET A 1 7.50 8.00 14.94
N ALA A 2 6.35 8.64 14.69
CA ALA A 2 5.85 9.74 15.50
C ALA A 2 5.72 9.38 16.99
N SER A 3 6.52 10.06 17.82
CA SER A 3 6.29 10.14 19.26
C SER A 3 5.27 11.24 19.54
N ARG A 4 4.51 11.09 20.63
CA ARG A 4 3.62 12.13 21.17
C ARG A 4 4.18 12.78 22.44
N ASP A 5 5.40 12.42 22.83
CA ASP A 5 6.03 12.85 24.07
C ASP A 5 6.99 14.04 23.85
N GLY A 6 7.06 14.58 22.63
CA GLY A 6 7.96 15.69 22.29
C GLY A 6 7.73 16.30 20.91
N ILE A 7 8.58 17.25 20.54
CA ILE A 7 8.55 17.96 19.25
C ILE A 7 9.34 17.14 18.21
N GLY A 8 8.74 16.88 17.05
CA GLY A 8 9.40 16.17 15.95
C GLY A 8 10.50 17.00 15.29
N SER A 9 11.59 16.36 14.85
CA SER A 9 12.72 17.03 14.19
C SER A 9 12.38 17.64 12.84
N ASP A 10 11.43 17.03 12.12
CA ASP A 10 10.93 17.47 10.81
C ASP A 10 9.56 16.83 10.53
N GLY A 11 9.01 17.07 9.33
CA GLY A 11 7.72 16.49 8.93
C GLY A 11 7.72 14.96 8.78
N CYS A 12 8.87 14.35 8.47
CA CYS A 12 8.98 12.89 8.39
C CYS A 12 8.90 12.24 9.79
N ALA A 13 9.40 12.94 10.83
CA ALA A 13 9.28 12.48 12.21
C ALA A 13 7.82 12.33 12.68
N LEU A 14 6.87 13.00 12.02
CA LEU A 14 5.43 12.95 12.33
C LEU A 14 4.69 11.80 11.64
N ILE A 15 5.38 10.97 10.85
CA ILE A 15 4.79 9.81 10.16
C ILE A 15 4.57 8.66 11.16
N GLY A 16 3.42 8.03 11.06
CA GLY A 16 3.02 6.89 11.88
C GLY A 16 2.36 7.26 13.20
N ASN A 17 2.20 6.27 14.09
CA ASN A 17 1.43 6.42 15.32
C ASN A 17 0.06 7.07 15.07
N THR A 18 -0.63 6.56 14.06
CA THR A 18 -1.94 7.06 13.63
C THR A 18 -3.02 6.53 14.57
N PRO A 19 -4.09 7.29 14.82
CA PRO A 19 -5.12 6.86 15.75
C PRO A 19 -5.99 5.73 15.17
N MET A 20 -6.70 5.05 16.07
CA MET A 20 -7.80 4.16 15.73
C MET A 20 -9.11 4.72 16.29
N VAL A 21 -10.21 4.50 15.58
CA VAL A 21 -11.56 4.92 16.02
C VAL A 21 -12.57 3.82 15.74
N TYR A 22 -13.54 3.64 16.64
CA TYR A 22 -14.67 2.75 16.40
C TYR A 22 -15.67 3.36 15.43
N LEU A 23 -16.19 2.53 14.52
CA LEU A 23 -17.40 2.83 13.77
C LEU A 23 -18.60 2.60 14.69
N ASN A 24 -19.54 3.55 14.69
CA ASN A 24 -20.75 3.50 15.52
C ASN A 24 -22.02 3.29 14.68
N LYS A 25 -22.39 4.29 13.87
CA LYS A 25 -23.65 4.25 13.10
C LYS A 25 -23.62 3.20 11.97
N VAL A 26 -22.50 3.11 11.25
CA VAL A 26 -22.37 2.24 10.06
C VAL A 26 -22.16 0.76 10.39
N SER A 27 -21.78 0.45 11.63
CA SER A 27 -21.62 -0.90 12.17
C SER A 27 -22.83 -1.35 13.00
N LYS A 28 -23.92 -0.57 13.01
CA LYS A 28 -25.14 -0.93 13.74
C LYS A 28 -25.71 -2.24 13.19
N GLY A 29 -25.91 -3.21 14.07
CA GLY A 29 -26.38 -4.55 13.70
C GLY A 29 -25.26 -5.54 13.34
N CYS A 30 -24.00 -5.11 13.32
CA CYS A 30 -22.87 -6.04 13.27
C CYS A 30 -22.66 -6.67 14.66
N ALA A 31 -22.39 -7.98 14.68
CA ALA A 31 -22.05 -8.70 15.91
C ALA A 31 -20.67 -8.33 16.49
N ALA A 32 -19.78 -7.76 15.66
CA ALA A 32 -18.42 -7.38 16.04
C ALA A 32 -18.24 -5.86 16.12
N LYS A 33 -17.36 -5.38 17.02
CA LYS A 33 -16.94 -3.97 17.04
C LYS A 33 -15.98 -3.71 15.90
N ILE A 34 -16.24 -2.67 15.10
CA ILE A 34 -15.39 -2.33 13.96
C ILE A 34 -14.54 -1.12 14.28
N ALA A 35 -13.21 -1.27 14.25
CA ALA A 35 -12.27 -0.15 14.40
C ALA A 35 -11.57 0.17 13.08
N VAL A 36 -11.22 1.44 12.85
CA VAL A 36 -10.51 1.91 11.66
C VAL A 36 -9.20 2.57 12.06
N LYS A 37 -8.12 2.24 11.35
CA LYS A 37 -6.79 2.85 11.49
C LYS A 37 -6.69 4.02 10.52
N LEU A 38 -6.56 5.23 11.06
CA LEU A 38 -6.73 6.45 10.28
C LEU A 38 -5.41 6.88 9.60
N GLU A 39 -4.94 6.08 8.64
CA GLU A 39 -3.70 6.36 7.92
C GLU A 39 -3.74 7.61 7.04
N TRP A 40 -4.91 8.18 6.78
CA TRP A 40 -5.01 9.48 6.12
C TRP A 40 -4.60 10.66 7.01
N LEU A 41 -4.36 10.42 8.31
CA LEU A 41 -3.84 11.43 9.24
C LEU A 41 -2.31 11.45 9.27
N ASN A 42 -1.62 10.66 8.44
CA ASN A 42 -0.21 10.92 8.18
C ASN A 42 -0.04 12.27 7.45
N PRO A 43 1.12 12.94 7.55
CA PRO A 43 1.34 14.31 7.06
C PRO A 43 0.95 14.58 5.60
N SER A 44 1.20 13.64 4.68
CA SER A 44 0.86 13.75 3.25
C SER A 44 -0.51 13.13 2.90
N GLY A 45 -1.25 12.68 3.91
CA GLY A 45 -2.65 12.26 3.79
C GLY A 45 -2.84 10.77 3.49
N SER A 46 -1.83 9.91 3.70
CA SER A 46 -1.98 8.49 3.36
C SER A 46 -1.05 7.53 4.10
N VAL A 47 -1.37 6.23 4.00
CA VAL A 47 -0.50 5.12 4.45
C VAL A 47 0.86 5.07 3.73
N LYS A 48 0.99 5.72 2.57
CA LYS A 48 2.21 5.65 1.75
C LYS A 48 3.34 6.48 2.31
N ASP A 49 3.07 7.41 3.21
CA ASP A 49 4.07 8.19 3.94
C ASP A 49 5.07 7.26 4.63
N ARG A 50 4.55 6.18 5.25
CA ARG A 50 5.36 5.15 5.91
C ARG A 50 6.37 4.52 4.96
N ILE A 51 5.95 4.16 3.76
CA ILE A 51 6.83 3.49 2.80
C ILE A 51 7.75 4.51 2.10
N GLY A 52 7.28 5.75 1.92
CA GLY A 52 8.07 6.84 1.36
C GLY A 52 9.31 7.10 2.22
N VAL A 53 9.10 7.30 3.53
CA VAL A 53 10.22 7.50 4.45
C VAL A 53 11.09 6.25 4.58
N ALA A 54 10.50 5.05 4.70
CA ALA A 54 11.26 3.82 4.90
C ALA A 54 12.14 3.44 3.71
N MET A 55 11.68 3.66 2.47
CA MET A 55 12.49 3.37 1.28
C MET A 55 13.66 4.36 1.14
N ILE A 56 13.47 5.62 1.52
CA ILE A 56 14.54 6.64 1.54
C ILE A 56 15.53 6.36 2.67
N ASP A 57 15.06 6.09 3.89
CA ASP A 57 15.90 5.70 5.04
C ASP A 57 16.79 4.50 4.70
N ALA A 58 16.22 3.47 4.06
CA ALA A 58 16.96 2.28 3.66
C ALA A 58 18.06 2.62 2.65
N ALA A 59 17.75 3.44 1.63
CA ALA A 59 18.70 3.84 0.61
C ALA A 59 19.81 4.78 1.15
N GLU A 60 19.48 5.67 2.09
CA GLU A 60 20.45 6.52 2.81
C GLU A 60 21.39 5.66 3.66
N LYS A 61 20.85 4.72 4.42
CA LYS A 61 21.63 3.80 5.26
C LYS A 61 22.56 2.91 4.43
N GLU A 62 22.13 2.50 3.24
CA GLU A 62 22.95 1.75 2.28
C GLU A 62 23.97 2.63 1.54
N GLY A 63 23.96 3.96 1.74
CA GLY A 63 24.83 4.90 1.05
C GLY A 63 24.53 5.09 -0.44
N ARG A 64 23.35 4.64 -0.90
CA ARG A 64 22.94 4.66 -2.32
C ARG A 64 22.44 6.02 -2.77
N ILE A 65 21.95 6.83 -1.85
CA ILE A 65 21.48 8.19 -2.11
C ILE A 65 22.07 9.17 -1.09
N LYS A 66 22.21 10.43 -1.50
CA LYS A 66 22.65 11.53 -0.66
C LYS A 66 21.83 12.79 -0.94
N PRO A 67 21.37 13.53 0.11
CA PRO A 67 20.71 14.82 -0.06
C PRO A 67 21.53 15.79 -0.92
N GLY A 68 20.86 16.62 -1.73
CA GLY A 68 21.49 17.60 -2.61
C GLY A 68 22.24 17.02 -3.83
N ILE A 69 22.42 15.70 -3.89
CA ILE A 69 23.17 15.03 -4.97
C ILE A 69 22.26 14.08 -5.76
N SER A 70 21.52 13.23 -5.05
CA SER A 70 20.74 12.17 -5.68
C SER A 70 19.37 12.65 -6.17
N THR A 71 18.92 12.05 -7.27
CA THR A 71 17.58 12.28 -7.83
C THR A 71 16.71 11.05 -7.62
N ILE A 72 15.57 11.22 -6.95
CA ILE A 72 14.59 10.15 -6.73
C ILE A 72 13.61 10.13 -7.91
N ILE A 73 13.40 8.98 -8.53
CA ILE A 73 12.52 8.81 -9.69
C ILE A 73 11.56 7.66 -9.42
N GLU A 74 10.25 7.88 -9.50
CA GLU A 74 9.28 6.81 -9.31
C GLU A 74 8.10 6.95 -10.29
N GLN A 75 7.73 5.83 -10.91
CA GLN A 75 6.51 5.68 -11.71
C GLN A 75 5.27 5.64 -10.82
N THR A 76 4.69 6.81 -10.54
CA THR A 76 3.50 6.89 -9.71
C THR A 76 2.73 8.19 -9.92
N ALA A 77 1.41 8.08 -9.89
CA ALA A 77 0.48 9.21 -9.74
C ALA A 77 -0.49 8.98 -8.58
N GLY A 78 -0.16 8.05 -7.69
CA GLY A 78 -0.93 7.77 -6.50
C GLY A 78 -0.24 8.32 -5.27
N ASN A 79 -0.72 7.89 -4.12
CA ASN A 79 -0.24 8.36 -2.82
C ASN A 79 1.26 8.11 -2.60
N THR A 80 1.85 7.09 -3.22
CA THR A 80 3.31 6.86 -3.14
C THR A 80 4.10 8.02 -3.74
N GLY A 81 3.59 8.67 -4.80
CA GLY A 81 4.26 9.83 -5.40
C GLY A 81 4.21 11.04 -4.48
N ILE A 82 3.05 11.27 -3.85
CA ILE A 82 2.86 12.39 -2.91
C ILE A 82 3.75 12.19 -1.68
N ALA A 83 3.78 10.97 -1.13
CA ALA A 83 4.64 10.62 -0.01
C ALA A 83 6.14 10.81 -0.34
N LEU A 84 6.61 10.30 -1.48
CA LEU A 84 8.01 10.46 -1.90
C LEU A 84 8.35 11.92 -2.21
N ALA A 85 7.46 12.68 -2.84
CA ALA A 85 7.65 14.11 -3.08
C ALA A 85 7.77 14.88 -1.76
N SER A 86 6.91 14.58 -0.78
CA SER A 86 6.97 15.20 0.54
C SER A 86 8.27 14.88 1.27
N VAL A 87 8.70 13.62 1.29
CA VAL A 87 9.98 13.22 1.90
C VAL A 87 11.17 13.88 1.18
N ALA A 88 11.13 13.91 -0.16
CA ALA A 88 12.17 14.53 -0.97
C ALA A 88 12.28 16.04 -0.69
N ALA A 89 11.16 16.74 -0.61
CA ALA A 89 11.12 18.16 -0.28
C ALA A 89 11.69 18.46 1.12
N ILE A 90 11.32 17.65 2.12
CA ILE A 90 11.79 17.80 3.50
C ILE A 90 13.30 17.55 3.60
N ARG A 91 13.81 16.52 2.90
CA ARG A 91 15.20 16.05 3.03
C ARG A 91 16.14 16.56 1.94
N GLY A 92 15.69 17.46 1.07
CA GLY A 92 16.54 18.08 0.06
C GLY A 92 16.94 17.15 -1.10
N TYR A 93 16.02 16.29 -1.55
CA TYR A 93 16.20 15.50 -2.77
C TYR A 93 15.45 16.12 -3.95
N ARG A 94 16.05 16.04 -5.14
CA ARG A 94 15.29 16.24 -6.38
C ARG A 94 14.36 15.05 -6.59
N PHE A 95 13.09 15.28 -6.88
CA PHE A 95 12.12 14.22 -7.14
C PHE A 95 11.44 14.38 -8.50
N ILE A 96 11.42 13.29 -9.27
CA ILE A 96 10.77 13.20 -10.58
C ILE A 96 9.66 12.14 -10.51
N ALA A 97 8.42 12.58 -10.65
CA ALA A 97 7.26 11.70 -10.75
C ALA A 97 6.95 11.39 -12.21
N VAL A 98 7.02 10.10 -12.58
CA VAL A 98 6.66 9.63 -13.91
C VAL A 98 5.23 9.11 -13.90
N MET A 99 4.37 9.66 -14.76
CA MET A 99 2.96 9.27 -14.80
C MET A 99 2.28 9.45 -16.15
N SER A 100 1.20 8.71 -16.41
CA SER A 100 0.36 8.95 -17.59
C SER A 100 -0.26 10.36 -17.58
N SER A 101 -0.36 11.00 -18.75
CA SER A 101 -1.06 12.28 -18.90
C SER A 101 -2.57 12.21 -18.60
N SER A 102 -3.16 11.02 -18.53
CA SER A 102 -4.56 10.78 -18.13
C SER A 102 -4.85 11.03 -16.64
N LYS A 103 -3.82 11.35 -15.85
CA LYS A 103 -3.96 11.63 -14.42
C LYS A 103 -4.53 13.04 -14.21
N THR A 104 -5.32 13.18 -13.16
CA THR A 104 -6.10 14.40 -12.93
C THR A 104 -5.19 15.61 -12.71
N ILE A 105 -5.71 16.81 -12.97
CA ILE A 105 -4.97 18.05 -12.79
C ILE A 105 -4.62 18.24 -11.31
N GLU A 106 -5.57 17.96 -10.40
CA GLU A 106 -5.39 18.12 -8.95
C GLU A 106 -4.19 17.33 -8.44
N ARG A 107 -4.02 16.07 -8.90
CA ARG A 107 -2.87 15.24 -8.52
C ARG A 107 -1.54 15.81 -9.02
N ARG A 108 -1.53 16.35 -10.24
CA ARG A 108 -0.35 17.01 -10.81
C ARG A 108 -0.02 18.30 -10.06
N THR A 109 -1.04 19.06 -9.67
CA THR A 109 -0.90 20.28 -8.87
C THR A 109 -0.31 20.00 -7.50
N VAL A 110 -0.81 19.00 -6.77
CA VAL A 110 -0.27 18.61 -5.45
C VAL A 110 1.21 18.24 -5.55
N LEU A 111 1.58 17.42 -6.54
CA LEU A 111 2.98 17.01 -6.72
C LEU A 111 3.89 18.19 -7.04
N ARG A 112 3.46 19.10 -7.93
CA ARG A 112 4.22 20.32 -8.24
C ARG A 112 4.35 21.24 -7.02
N ALA A 113 3.29 21.37 -6.22
CA ALA A 113 3.32 22.17 -4.99
C ALA A 113 4.33 21.60 -3.96
N LEU A 114 4.57 20.29 -3.98
CA LEU A 114 5.62 19.62 -3.21
C LEU A 114 7.00 19.67 -3.89
N GLY A 115 7.17 20.45 -4.97
CA GLY A 115 8.45 20.59 -5.67
C GLY A 115 8.80 19.43 -6.61
N ALA A 116 7.86 18.53 -6.90
CA ALA A 116 8.11 17.42 -7.81
C ALA A 116 8.13 17.87 -9.28
N GLU A 117 9.12 17.39 -10.03
CA GLU A 117 9.11 17.44 -11.48
C GLU A 117 8.18 16.36 -12.04
N LEU A 118 7.42 16.69 -13.08
CA LEU A 118 6.47 15.76 -13.68
C LEU A 118 6.91 15.37 -15.09
N VAL A 119 7.12 14.07 -15.30
CA VAL A 119 7.31 13.50 -16.64
C VAL A 119 6.05 12.73 -17.03
N LEU A 120 5.38 13.21 -18.07
CA LEU A 120 4.13 12.63 -18.55
C LEU A 120 4.39 11.58 -19.63
N THR A 121 3.70 10.44 -19.55
CA THR A 121 3.71 9.38 -20.57
C THR A 121 2.37 9.26 -21.29
N ASP A 122 2.40 8.72 -22.51
CA ASP A 122 1.19 8.44 -23.28
C ASP A 122 0.28 7.44 -22.51
N PRO A 123 -1.00 7.78 -22.25
CA PRO A 123 -1.96 6.88 -21.61
C PRO A 123 -2.10 5.52 -22.28
N LYS A 124 -1.88 5.41 -23.60
CA LYS A 124 -1.98 4.16 -24.36
C LYS A 124 -0.92 3.14 -23.95
N LEU A 125 0.24 3.60 -23.49
CA LEU A 125 1.34 2.72 -23.04
C LEU A 125 1.12 2.16 -21.63
N GLY A 126 0.10 2.66 -20.93
CA GLY A 126 -0.29 2.17 -19.61
C GLY A 126 0.84 2.22 -18.58
N PHE A 127 0.83 1.24 -17.67
CA PHE A 127 1.82 1.15 -16.60
C PHE A 127 3.23 0.83 -17.12
N ASN A 128 3.32 -0.07 -18.11
CA ASN A 128 4.61 -0.51 -18.66
C ASN A 128 5.36 0.65 -19.32
N GLY A 129 4.68 1.55 -20.03
CA GLY A 129 5.33 2.75 -20.57
C GLY A 129 5.85 3.71 -19.51
N ALA A 130 5.20 3.79 -18.34
CA ALA A 130 5.69 4.58 -17.22
C ALA A 130 6.93 3.96 -16.56
N VAL A 131 6.97 2.63 -16.45
CA VAL A 131 8.16 1.88 -15.98
C VAL A 131 9.33 2.11 -16.93
N GLU A 132 9.13 1.87 -18.23
CA GLU A 132 10.18 2.04 -19.23
C GLU A 132 10.72 3.47 -19.24
N ARG A 133 9.84 4.48 -19.19
CA ARG A 133 10.27 5.87 -19.11
C ARG A 133 11.07 6.17 -17.84
N THR A 134 10.71 5.57 -16.72
CA THR A 134 11.45 5.72 -15.46
C THR A 134 12.84 5.12 -15.56
N GLU A 135 12.98 3.94 -16.16
CA GLU A 135 14.29 3.32 -16.40
C GLU A 135 15.16 4.12 -17.37
N GLN A 136 14.57 4.68 -18.43
CA GLN A 136 15.29 5.56 -19.37
C GLN A 136 15.84 6.80 -18.65
N LEU A 137 15.04 7.44 -17.80
CA LEU A 137 15.47 8.59 -17.00
C LEU A 137 16.57 8.20 -16.01
N ALA A 138 16.44 7.05 -15.35
CA ALA A 138 17.45 6.60 -14.41
C ALA A 138 18.80 6.28 -15.08
N ARG A 139 18.80 5.80 -16.33
CA ARG A 139 20.02 5.64 -17.13
C ARG A 139 20.65 6.97 -17.54
N ALA A 140 19.84 8.00 -17.78
CA ALA A 140 20.30 9.30 -18.25
C ALA A 140 20.72 10.26 -17.13
N ILE A 141 20.14 10.13 -15.94
CA ILE A 141 20.38 11.02 -14.81
C ILE A 141 21.38 10.35 -13.85
N PRO A 142 22.60 10.92 -13.69
CA PRO A 142 23.57 10.39 -12.74
C PRO A 142 23.05 10.52 -11.30
N ASN A 143 23.50 9.63 -10.42
CA ASN A 143 23.06 9.57 -9.01
C ASN A 143 21.53 9.44 -8.84
N SER A 144 20.84 8.87 -9.83
CA SER A 144 19.41 8.62 -9.73
C SER A 144 19.12 7.33 -8.96
N PHE A 145 17.95 7.28 -8.33
CA PHE A 145 17.47 6.14 -7.57
C PHE A 145 15.99 5.91 -7.81
N ILE A 146 15.62 4.66 -8.07
CA ILE A 146 14.23 4.22 -8.20
C ILE A 146 13.89 3.42 -6.93
N PRO A 147 13.00 3.94 -6.06
CA PRO A 147 12.58 3.24 -4.84
C PRO A 147 11.96 1.85 -5.10
N MET A 148 11.22 1.68 -6.21
CA MET A 148 10.62 0.41 -6.62
C MET A 148 9.66 -0.17 -5.56
N GLN A 149 8.56 0.53 -5.28
CA GLN A 149 7.63 0.19 -4.19
C GLN A 149 7.07 -1.25 -4.21
N PHE A 150 7.07 -1.94 -5.35
CA PHE A 150 6.56 -3.31 -5.48
C PHE A 150 7.56 -4.39 -5.08
N CYS A 151 8.86 -4.07 -5.08
CA CYS A 151 9.94 -5.04 -4.86
C CYS A 151 10.84 -4.66 -3.66
N ASN A 152 10.73 -3.44 -3.16
CA ASN A 152 11.52 -2.96 -2.04
C ASN A 152 11.00 -3.52 -0.71
N GLU A 153 11.84 -4.30 -0.02
CA GLU A 153 11.49 -4.93 1.26
C GLU A 153 11.27 -3.91 2.38
N ALA A 154 11.75 -2.67 2.25
CA ALA A 154 11.40 -1.59 3.19
C ALA A 154 9.89 -1.30 3.23
N ASN A 155 9.15 -1.63 2.16
CA ASN A 155 7.69 -1.47 2.11
C ASN A 155 6.95 -2.41 3.08
N PRO A 156 7.03 -3.75 2.98
CA PRO A 156 6.43 -4.62 3.98
C PRO A 156 7.08 -4.47 5.36
N GLU A 157 8.39 -4.24 5.43
CA GLU A 157 9.11 -4.18 6.70
C GLU A 157 8.66 -3.01 7.58
N ILE A 158 8.39 -1.82 7.01
CA ILE A 158 7.93 -0.70 7.82
C ILE A 158 6.57 -1.00 8.49
N HIS A 159 5.69 -1.72 7.79
CA HIS A 159 4.40 -2.12 8.35
C HIS A 159 4.54 -3.19 9.42
N TYR A 160 5.52 -4.10 9.30
CA TYR A 160 5.86 -5.08 10.33
C TYR A 160 6.40 -4.39 11.60
N ARG A 161 7.30 -3.42 11.43
CA ARG A 161 7.96 -2.73 12.56
C ARG A 161 7.09 -1.68 13.22
N THR A 162 6.03 -1.20 12.57
CA THR A 162 5.27 -0.05 13.07
C THR A 162 3.77 -0.27 13.02
N THR A 163 3.17 -0.43 11.84
CA THR A 163 1.70 -0.51 11.71
C THR A 163 1.13 -1.71 12.47
N GLY A 164 1.78 -2.88 12.40
CA GLY A 164 1.39 -4.07 13.16
C GLY A 164 1.44 -3.86 14.69
N PRO A 165 2.59 -3.44 15.26
CA PRO A 165 2.71 -3.10 16.67
C PRO A 165 1.72 -2.05 17.15
N GLU A 166 1.49 -0.99 16.35
CA GLU A 166 0.52 0.05 16.69
C GLU A 166 -0.89 -0.54 16.83
N ILE A 167 -1.32 -1.37 15.87
CA ILE A 167 -2.62 -2.05 15.91
C ILE A 167 -2.72 -2.97 17.14
N TRP A 168 -1.68 -3.77 17.39
CA TRP A 168 -1.66 -4.68 18.53
C TRP A 168 -1.79 -3.93 19.86
N HIS A 169 -1.03 -2.85 20.02
CA HIS A 169 -1.06 -2.03 21.22
C HIS A 169 -2.41 -1.31 21.39
N GLN A 170 -2.92 -0.65 20.34
CA GLN A 170 -4.18 0.09 20.37
C GLN A 170 -5.40 -0.80 20.60
N THR A 171 -5.33 -2.07 20.18
CA THR A 171 -6.37 -3.08 20.48
C THR A 171 -6.13 -3.85 21.77
N GLN A 172 -5.05 -3.55 22.51
CA GLN A 172 -4.64 -4.28 23.72
C GLN A 172 -4.54 -5.79 23.49
N GLY A 173 -4.07 -6.19 22.30
CA GLY A 173 -3.96 -7.60 21.89
C GLY A 173 -5.28 -8.30 21.57
N LYS A 174 -6.41 -7.57 21.49
CA LYS A 174 -7.76 -8.14 21.27
C LYS A 174 -8.25 -8.06 19.83
N VAL A 175 -7.35 -7.84 18.86
CA VAL A 175 -7.73 -7.88 17.44
C VAL A 175 -7.95 -9.32 16.98
N ASP A 176 -9.13 -9.62 16.46
CA ASP A 176 -9.48 -10.96 15.97
C ASP A 176 -9.35 -11.07 14.44
N ILE A 177 -9.69 -10.00 13.74
CA ILE A 177 -9.81 -9.98 12.28
C ILE A 177 -9.24 -8.68 11.72
N CYS A 178 -8.52 -8.76 10.61
CA CYS A 178 -8.00 -7.61 9.86
C CYS A 178 -8.45 -7.58 8.40
N VAL A 179 -8.78 -6.39 7.85
CA VAL A 179 -9.35 -6.24 6.49
C VAL A 179 -8.61 -5.20 5.64
N PHE A 180 -7.83 -5.61 4.65
CA PHE A 180 -6.97 -4.69 3.90
C PHE A 180 -7.46 -4.42 2.48
N GLY A 181 -7.36 -3.17 2.02
CA GLY A 181 -7.29 -2.89 0.58
C GLY A 181 -5.92 -3.28 0.05
N VAL A 182 -5.85 -4.10 -1.01
CA VAL A 182 -4.56 -4.59 -1.53
C VAL A 182 -4.09 -3.78 -2.75
N GLY A 183 -2.95 -3.11 -2.58
CA GLY A 183 -2.19 -2.47 -3.66
C GLY A 183 -0.88 -3.21 -3.93
N THR A 184 0.24 -2.73 -3.38
CA THR A 184 1.55 -3.42 -3.46
C THR A 184 1.61 -4.71 -2.64
N GLY A 185 0.66 -4.92 -1.73
CA GLY A 185 0.65 -6.00 -0.74
C GLY A 185 1.46 -5.71 0.54
N GLY A 186 2.31 -4.67 0.54
CA GLY A 186 3.23 -4.39 1.65
C GLY A 186 2.54 -4.24 3.02
N THR A 187 1.43 -3.51 3.10
CA THR A 187 0.70 -3.31 4.36
C THR A 187 0.17 -4.62 4.95
N MET A 188 -0.53 -5.42 4.14
CA MET A 188 -1.06 -6.71 4.58
C MET A 188 0.06 -7.69 4.94
N THR A 189 1.15 -7.72 4.16
CA THR A 189 2.30 -8.58 4.43
C THR A 189 2.97 -8.21 5.75
N GLY A 190 3.30 -6.93 5.97
CA GLY A 190 3.99 -6.50 7.19
C GLY A 190 3.14 -6.67 8.44
N VAL A 191 1.92 -6.13 8.42
CA VAL A 191 0.98 -6.26 9.55
C VAL A 191 0.66 -7.73 9.83
N GLY A 192 0.41 -8.51 8.77
CA GLY A 192 0.06 -9.93 8.89
C GLY A 192 1.18 -10.78 9.47
N ARG A 193 2.44 -10.53 9.08
CA ARG A 193 3.61 -11.19 9.70
C ARG A 193 3.67 -10.91 11.20
N TYR A 194 3.62 -9.63 11.59
CA TYR A 194 3.72 -9.23 12.99
C TYR A 194 2.58 -9.80 13.84
N LEU A 195 1.33 -9.64 13.39
CA LEU A 195 0.17 -10.06 14.17
C LEU A 195 0.08 -11.58 14.30
N ARG A 196 0.47 -12.36 13.28
CA ARG A 196 0.51 -13.83 13.40
C ARG A 196 1.56 -14.34 14.38
N GLU A 197 2.69 -13.65 14.50
CA GLU A 197 3.68 -13.94 15.54
C GLU A 197 3.14 -13.67 16.95
N LYS A 198 2.18 -12.75 17.10
CA LYS A 198 1.51 -12.45 18.38
C LYS A 198 0.34 -13.37 18.68
N ASN A 199 -0.50 -13.63 17.69
CA ASN A 199 -1.63 -14.54 17.79
C ASN A 199 -1.91 -15.18 16.41
N PRO A 200 -1.63 -16.49 16.23
CA PRO A 200 -1.83 -17.17 14.96
C PRO A 200 -3.31 -17.32 14.58
N ASN A 201 -4.24 -17.12 15.53
CA ASN A 201 -5.68 -17.24 15.30
C ASN A 201 -6.32 -16.01 14.65
N ILE A 202 -5.54 -14.94 14.40
CA ILE A 202 -6.03 -13.73 13.73
C ILE A 202 -6.33 -14.04 12.26
N THR A 203 -7.52 -13.66 11.82
CA THR A 203 -7.95 -13.84 10.42
C THR A 203 -7.69 -12.59 9.59
N PHE A 204 -7.25 -12.78 8.35
CA PHE A 204 -6.90 -11.69 7.43
C PHE A 204 -7.76 -11.78 6.17
N TYR A 205 -8.43 -10.68 5.82
CA TYR A 205 -9.21 -10.54 4.58
C TYR A 205 -8.60 -9.46 3.68
N ALA A 206 -8.65 -9.72 2.38
CA ALA A 206 -8.17 -8.81 1.35
C ALA A 206 -9.35 -8.34 0.48
N GLY A 207 -9.56 -7.03 0.40
CA GLY A 207 -10.43 -6.40 -0.57
C GLY A 207 -9.63 -5.96 -1.80
N GLY A 208 -10.08 -6.40 -2.98
CA GLY A 208 -9.57 -5.94 -4.28
C GLY A 208 -10.74 -5.57 -5.20
N GLU A 209 -10.48 -4.76 -6.22
CA GLU A 209 -11.47 -4.56 -7.30
C GLU A 209 -11.73 -5.89 -8.00
N CYS A 210 -13.00 -6.26 -8.23
CA CYS A 210 -13.37 -7.48 -8.97
C CYS A 210 -12.80 -7.56 -10.40
N ARG A 211 -12.27 -6.46 -10.94
CA ARG A 211 -11.55 -6.44 -12.24
C ARG A 211 -10.10 -6.92 -12.15
N ALA A 212 -9.54 -6.95 -10.95
CA ALA A 212 -8.13 -7.22 -10.74
C ALA A 212 -7.96 -8.71 -10.39
N GLN A 213 -7.66 -9.53 -11.39
CA GLN A 213 -7.46 -10.97 -11.26
C GLN A 213 -6.10 -11.25 -10.58
N TRP A 214 -6.06 -11.17 -9.24
CA TRP A 214 -4.80 -11.06 -8.47
C TRP A 214 -4.27 -12.33 -7.81
N MET A 215 -5.08 -13.34 -7.55
CA MET A 215 -4.65 -14.47 -6.72
C MET A 215 -4.77 -15.80 -7.49
N PRO A 216 -3.77 -16.72 -7.40
CA PRO A 216 -3.84 -18.04 -8.02
C PRO A 216 -4.86 -18.98 -7.34
N THR A 217 -5.53 -18.53 -6.28
CA THR A 217 -6.57 -19.29 -5.57
C THR A 217 -7.92 -19.05 -6.26
N ARG A 218 -8.42 -20.11 -6.92
CA ARG A 218 -9.77 -20.35 -7.51
C ARG A 218 -10.58 -19.11 -7.95
N ARG A 219 -11.03 -19.14 -9.23
CA ARG A 219 -11.97 -18.19 -9.88
C ARG A 219 -12.91 -17.52 -8.87
N CYS A 220 -12.95 -16.18 -8.88
CA CYS A 220 -14.06 -15.42 -8.30
C CYS A 220 -15.39 -16.00 -8.81
N THR A 221 -16.17 -16.60 -7.94
CA THR A 221 -17.55 -17.01 -8.20
C THR A 221 -18.50 -15.82 -8.01
N ALA A 222 -18.14 -14.66 -8.56
CA ALA A 222 -19.09 -13.56 -8.68
C ALA A 222 -20.03 -13.91 -9.84
N SER A 223 -21.25 -14.23 -9.48
CA SER A 223 -22.36 -14.53 -10.39
C SER A 223 -22.59 -13.39 -11.40
N ASN A 224 -22.71 -13.79 -12.66
CA ASN A 224 -23.31 -13.10 -13.80
C ASN A 224 -22.61 -11.82 -14.38
N PRO A 225 -22.06 -11.85 -15.61
CA PRO A 225 -21.35 -10.72 -16.24
C PRO A 225 -22.22 -9.55 -16.74
N ARG A 226 -23.53 -9.51 -16.44
CA ARG A 226 -24.47 -8.64 -17.17
C ARG A 226 -24.79 -7.29 -16.54
N HIS A 227 -24.36 -6.98 -15.32
CA HIS A 227 -24.57 -5.64 -14.75
C HIS A 227 -23.37 -4.73 -14.97
N ARG A 228 -23.29 -4.16 -16.18
CA ARG A 228 -22.47 -2.97 -16.48
C ARG A 228 -23.22 -1.73 -15.99
N HIS A 229 -23.06 -1.37 -14.72
CA HIS A 229 -23.41 -0.03 -14.25
C HIS A 229 -22.14 0.68 -13.75
N GLY A 230 -21.89 1.85 -14.34
CA GLY A 230 -20.73 2.68 -14.07
C GLY A 230 -20.79 3.23 -12.65
N HIS A 231 -19.95 2.70 -11.77
CA HIS A 231 -19.68 3.29 -10.46
C HIS A 231 -18.24 3.79 -10.41
N SER A 232 -18.07 5.06 -10.02
CA SER A 232 -16.78 5.73 -9.89
C SER A 232 -16.13 5.43 -8.53
N ALA A 233 -15.66 4.21 -8.33
CA ALA A 233 -14.57 4.00 -7.38
C ALA A 233 -13.28 4.45 -8.09
N ARG A 234 -12.70 5.57 -7.67
CA ARG A 234 -11.50 6.09 -8.32
C ARG A 234 -10.29 5.25 -7.91
N ARG A 235 -9.88 4.38 -8.84
CA ARG A 235 -8.63 3.60 -8.93
C ARG A 235 -7.92 3.28 -7.61
N VAL A 236 -8.24 2.12 -7.04
CA VAL A 236 -7.19 1.28 -6.44
C VAL A 236 -6.25 0.87 -7.60
N GLY A 237 -4.94 0.88 -7.38
CA GLY A 237 -3.93 0.98 -8.45
C GLY A 237 -4.03 -0.07 -9.57
N HIS A 238 -3.55 0.28 -10.77
CA HIS A 238 -3.32 -0.70 -11.84
C HIS A 238 -2.34 -1.77 -11.36
N ALA A 239 -2.68 -3.01 -11.65
CA ALA A 239 -1.94 -4.18 -11.25
C ALA A 239 -1.20 -4.81 -12.41
N HIS A 240 0.12 -4.82 -12.32
CA HIS A 240 0.95 -5.86 -12.93
C HIS A 240 1.56 -6.67 -11.80
N VAL A 241 1.31 -7.98 -11.77
CA VAL A 241 2.07 -8.90 -10.93
C VAL A 241 3.44 -9.04 -11.56
N GLN A 242 4.41 -8.22 -11.15
CA GLN A 242 5.82 -8.59 -11.34
C GLN A 242 6.09 -9.72 -10.36
N LYS A 243 6.09 -10.96 -10.86
CA LYS A 243 6.54 -12.14 -10.09
C LYS A 243 7.87 -11.79 -9.43
N ARG A 244 7.93 -11.86 -8.09
CA ARG A 244 9.06 -11.54 -7.18
C ARG A 244 10.44 -12.12 -7.55
N ARG A 245 10.60 -12.86 -8.66
CA ARG A 245 11.86 -13.48 -9.08
C ARG A 245 12.26 -13.32 -10.56
N ARG A 246 11.40 -12.85 -11.48
CA ARG A 246 11.77 -12.88 -12.93
C ARG A 246 12.21 -11.54 -13.53
N ASN A 247 11.71 -10.40 -13.05
CA ASN A 247 12.01 -9.10 -13.69
C ASN A 247 12.95 -8.17 -12.90
N CYS A 248 13.31 -8.51 -11.65
CA CYS A 248 14.34 -7.75 -10.92
C CYS A 248 15.77 -8.09 -11.34
N ALA A 249 15.96 -9.19 -12.08
CA ALA A 249 17.28 -9.70 -12.45
C ALA A 249 17.80 -9.18 -13.81
N SER A 250 17.02 -8.38 -14.55
CA SER A 250 17.42 -7.94 -15.90
C SER A 250 18.24 -6.65 -15.93
N SER A 251 18.58 -6.02 -14.80
CA SER A 251 19.29 -4.73 -14.79
C SER A 251 20.45 -4.59 -13.78
N LEU A 252 20.80 -5.63 -13.04
CA LEU A 252 22.02 -5.65 -12.21
C LEU A 252 22.79 -6.95 -12.49
N GLY A 253 24.04 -6.79 -12.94
CA GLY A 253 24.90 -7.86 -13.45
C GLY A 253 24.89 -9.13 -12.61
N ARG A 254 24.85 -10.27 -13.30
CA ARG A 254 24.94 -11.62 -12.74
C ARG A 254 26.08 -11.70 -11.72
N ARG A 255 25.76 -11.84 -10.44
CA ARG A 255 26.65 -12.49 -9.46
C ARG A 255 25.96 -13.76 -8.99
N ASN A 256 26.63 -14.88 -9.23
CA ASN A 256 26.26 -16.20 -8.74
C ASN A 256 26.15 -16.18 -7.22
N CYS A 257 24.97 -16.49 -6.70
CA CYS A 257 24.79 -16.96 -5.34
C CYS A 257 24.17 -18.36 -5.44
N ASN A 258 25.04 -19.39 -5.52
CA ASN A 258 24.65 -20.76 -5.21
C ASN A 258 24.41 -20.84 -3.70
N GLY A 259 23.15 -20.87 -3.32
CA GLY A 259 22.70 -21.18 -1.96
C GLY A 259 21.47 -22.06 -2.05
N THR A 260 21.66 -23.35 -1.84
CA THR A 260 20.61 -24.35 -1.62
C THR A 260 19.71 -23.90 -0.47
N THR A 261 18.41 -23.77 -0.71
CA THR A 261 17.42 -23.67 0.37
C THR A 261 16.42 -24.79 0.21
N ASP A 262 16.52 -25.74 1.15
CA ASP A 262 15.56 -26.78 1.45
C ASP A 262 14.14 -26.22 1.62
N GLY A 263 13.17 -27.03 1.18
CA GLY A 263 11.75 -26.74 1.27
C GLY A 263 11.24 -26.73 2.71
N GLY A 264 10.76 -25.57 3.16
CA GLY A 264 9.86 -25.43 4.31
C GLY A 264 8.45 -25.14 3.82
N GLY A 265 7.52 -26.07 4.09
CA GLY A 265 6.16 -26.07 3.56
C GLY A 265 5.28 -24.89 4.04
N GLY A 266 4.74 -24.15 3.08
CA GLY A 266 3.56 -23.30 3.26
C GLY A 266 2.46 -23.80 2.33
N GLY A 267 1.45 -24.49 2.88
CA GLY A 267 0.31 -25.03 2.12
C GLY A 267 -0.54 -23.93 1.45
N PRO A 268 -1.27 -24.25 0.37
CA PRO A 268 -2.06 -23.28 -0.37
C PRO A 268 -3.29 -22.79 0.43
N PHE A 269 -3.51 -21.47 0.40
CA PHE A 269 -4.67 -20.78 0.98
C PHE A 269 -5.98 -21.26 0.32
N VAL A 270 -6.93 -21.75 1.11
CA VAL A 270 -8.26 -22.18 0.65
C VAL A 270 -9.29 -21.12 1.06
N TRP A 271 -9.96 -20.52 0.07
CA TRP A 271 -11.14 -19.69 0.29
C TRP A 271 -12.30 -20.58 0.75
N GLN A 272 -12.74 -20.41 2.00
CA GLN A 272 -14.04 -20.90 2.46
C GLN A 272 -14.98 -19.69 2.51
N GLY A 273 -16.19 -19.84 1.97
CA GLY A 273 -17.18 -18.78 1.87
C GLY A 273 -17.55 -18.18 3.23
N TRP A 274 -18.28 -17.06 3.20
CA TRP A 274 -18.89 -16.46 4.38
C TRP A 274 -19.84 -17.46 5.04
N ASP A 275 -19.50 -17.92 6.24
CA ASP A 275 -20.40 -18.66 7.12
C ASP A 275 -21.03 -17.66 8.10
N SER A 276 -22.36 -17.63 8.12
CA SER A 276 -23.18 -16.83 9.03
C SER A 276 -23.18 -17.33 10.49
N SER A 277 -22.43 -18.40 10.79
CA SER A 277 -22.36 -19.03 12.12
C SER A 277 -21.23 -18.51 13.04
N LEU A 278 -20.51 -17.45 12.66
CA LEU A 278 -19.41 -16.91 13.48
C LEU A 278 -19.92 -16.29 14.79
N ASP A 279 -19.90 -17.10 15.84
CA ASP A 279 -20.12 -16.69 17.23
C ASP A 279 -19.23 -15.51 17.63
N ALA A 280 -19.82 -14.63 18.42
CA ALA A 280 -19.31 -13.34 18.90
C ALA A 280 -17.78 -13.29 19.09
N LYS A 281 -17.10 -12.53 18.23
CA LYS A 281 -15.70 -12.11 18.42
C LYS A 281 -15.62 -10.59 18.39
N ASP A 282 -14.99 -10.05 19.43
CA ASP A 282 -15.25 -8.71 19.96
C ASP A 282 -14.58 -7.57 19.20
N VAL A 283 -13.65 -7.81 18.25
CA VAL A 283 -13.06 -6.71 17.43
C VAL A 283 -12.70 -7.14 16.00
N LEU A 284 -13.43 -6.58 15.02
CA LEU A 284 -13.07 -6.55 13.59
C LEU A 284 -12.24 -5.27 13.32
N GLY A 285 -10.92 -5.40 13.24
CA GLY A 285 -9.99 -4.29 13.14
C GLY A 285 -9.49 -4.03 11.72
N ILE A 286 -9.95 -2.92 11.15
CA ILE A 286 -9.20 -2.00 10.28
C ILE A 286 -9.24 -2.25 8.78
N TRP A 287 -9.97 -1.32 8.13
CA TRP A 287 -10.01 -1.01 6.71
C TRP A 287 -8.88 -0.02 6.35
N LEU A 288 -7.86 -0.48 5.61
CA LEU A 288 -6.83 0.38 5.04
C LEU A 288 -7.03 0.51 3.53
N SER A 289 -7.86 1.47 3.14
CA SER A 289 -7.75 2.07 1.82
C SER A 289 -7.91 3.57 1.96
N SER A 290 -7.05 4.30 1.25
CA SER A 290 -7.13 5.75 1.10
C SER A 290 -8.55 6.19 0.77
N LEU A 291 -9.12 7.10 1.56
CA LEU A 291 -10.43 7.68 1.29
C LEU A 291 -10.46 8.28 -0.12
N GLU A 292 -11.30 7.71 -0.99
CA GLU A 292 -12.21 8.50 -1.81
C GLU A 292 -13.62 8.02 -1.46
N ILE A 293 -14.29 8.72 -0.53
CA ILE A 293 -15.71 8.50 -0.23
C ILE A 293 -16.51 8.97 -1.45
N LYS A 294 -16.92 8.02 -2.30
CA LYS A 294 -18.18 8.07 -3.05
C LYS A 294 -18.78 6.66 -3.14
N ASN A 295 -19.90 6.48 -2.45
CA ASN A 295 -20.90 5.39 -2.55
C ASN A 295 -20.42 3.95 -2.35
N VAL A 296 -20.45 3.48 -1.10
CA VAL A 296 -20.74 2.06 -0.78
C VAL A 296 -21.97 2.03 0.11
N LEU A 297 -23.14 2.20 -0.52
CA LEU A 297 -24.43 1.79 0.03
C LEU A 297 -25.18 1.09 -1.09
N GLY A 298 -25.13 -0.24 -1.05
CA GLY A 298 -25.91 -1.14 -1.88
C GLY A 298 -26.60 -2.19 -1.02
N CYS A 299 -27.06 -1.83 0.18
CA CYS A 299 -28.12 -2.58 0.85
C CYS A 299 -29.45 -2.16 0.21
N GLN A 300 -29.88 -2.87 -0.83
CA GLN A 300 -31.30 -3.00 -1.12
C GLN A 300 -31.68 -4.46 -0.88
N GLY A 301 -32.19 -4.71 0.32
CA GLY A 301 -32.97 -5.89 0.58
C GLY A 301 -34.30 -5.79 -0.17
N ARG A 302 -34.71 -6.89 -0.81
CA ARG A 302 -36.12 -7.28 -0.87
C ARG A 302 -36.22 -8.77 -0.55
N PRO A 303 -37.29 -9.19 0.15
CA PRO A 303 -37.42 -10.54 0.66
C PRO A 303 -37.79 -11.51 -0.47
N TRP A 304 -37.29 -12.74 -0.34
CA TRP A 304 -37.70 -13.88 -1.16
C TRP A 304 -39.20 -14.18 -0.96
N LYS A 305 -39.92 -14.35 -2.08
CA LYS A 305 -40.87 -15.45 -2.26
C LYS A 305 -40.28 -16.37 -3.32
#